data_AF-U1P7M2-F1
#
_entry.id   AF-U1P7M2-F1
#
_cell.length_a   1.000
_cell.length_b   1.000
_cell.length_c   1.000
_cell.angle_alpha   90.00
_cell.angle_beta   90.00
_cell.angle_gamma   90.00
#
_symmetry.space_group_name_H-M   'P 1'
#
loop_
_entity.id
_entity.type
_entity.pdbx_description
1 polymer ?
#
loop_
_entity_poly.entity_id
_entity_poly.type
_entity_poly.pdbx_seq_one_letter_code
_entity_poly.pdbx_strand_id
1 'polypeptide(L)'
;FARVDRHRELARGERETRHWHVDYLLGHPETEITRVVQTGDGADIECAVSQAVAADHDPIAFFGASDCACGSHLAYAPDGETLITTVERAHKRLSPPAEHDSQEEVPNE
;
A
#
# COMPACT_ATOMS: atom_id res chain seq x y z
N PHE A 1 -6.19 7.14 8.43
CA PHE A 1 -6.19 5.71 8.06
C PHE A 1 -5.82 4.86 9.29
N ALA A 2 -6.80 4.45 10.09
CA ALA A 2 -6.57 3.79 11.38
C ALA A 2 -5.65 2.56 11.32
N ARG A 3 -5.68 1.82 10.20
CA ARG A 3 -4.79 0.67 9.97
C ARG A 3 -3.31 1.05 9.92
N VAL A 4 -2.96 2.12 9.20
CA VAL A 4 -1.58 2.62 9.11
C VAL A 4 -1.10 3.14 10.46
N ASP A 5 -1.95 3.83 11.22
CA ASP A 5 -1.57 4.36 12.52
C ASP A 5 -1.25 3.22 13.51
N ARG A 6 -2.04 2.14 13.50
CA ARG A 6 -1.72 0.93 14.26
C ARG A 6 -0.38 0.30 13.87
N HIS A 7 -0.04 0.28 12.58
CA HIS A 7 1.26 -0.25 12.13
C HIS A 7 2.43 0.62 12.64
N ARG A 8 2.25 1.93 12.73
CA ARG A 8 3.25 2.85 13.30
C ARG A 8 3.46 2.61 14.80
N GLU A 9 2.39 2.37 15.57
CA GLU A 9 2.49 2.02 16.99
C GLU A 9 3.32 0.75 17.19
N LEU A 10 3.07 -0.29 16.38
CA LEU A 10 3.84 -1.54 16.42
C LEU A 10 5.32 -1.32 16.09
N ALA A 11 5.62 -0.58 15.03
CA ALA A 11 7.00 -0.29 14.62
C ALA A 11 7.78 0.52 15.67
N ARG A 12 7.09 1.30 16.51
CA ARG A 12 7.69 2.07 17.63
C ARG A 12 7.78 1.27 18.93
N GLY A 13 7.25 0.05 18.97
CA GLY A 13 7.13 -0.73 20.20
C GLY A 13 6.10 -0.19 21.19
N GLU A 14 5.22 0.73 20.76
CA GLU A 14 4.10 1.26 21.57
C GLU A 14 2.96 0.25 21.68
N ARG A 15 3.01 -0.81 20.86
CA ARG A 15 2.02 -1.89 20.80
C ARG A 15 2.71 -3.22 20.57
N GLU A 16 2.15 -4.28 21.17
CA GLU A 16 2.67 -5.65 21.00
C GLU A 16 1.70 -6.59 20.27
N THR A 17 0.40 -6.26 20.23
CA THR A 17 -0.61 -7.12 19.60
C THR A 17 -0.47 -7.18 18.08
N ARG A 18 -0.29 -8.38 17.53
CA ARG A 18 -0.15 -8.67 16.09
C ARG A 18 -1.43 -9.29 15.53
N HIS A 19 -1.86 -8.85 14.35
CA HIS A 19 -3.10 -9.28 13.69
C HIS A 19 -2.87 -9.60 12.21
N TRP A 20 -1.98 -8.88 11.53
CA TRP A 20 -1.67 -9.07 10.11
C TRP A 20 -0.23 -9.53 9.89
N HIS A 21 0.04 -10.18 8.76
CA HIS A 21 1.39 -10.66 8.41
C HIS A 21 2.47 -9.59 8.58
N VAL A 22 2.19 -8.35 8.14
CA VAL A 22 3.12 -7.21 8.28
C VAL A 22 3.44 -6.84 9.73
N ASP A 23 2.54 -7.10 10.69
CA ASP A 23 2.78 -6.77 12.09
C ASP A 23 3.93 -7.59 12.71
N TYR A 24 4.17 -8.80 12.19
CA TYR A 24 5.28 -9.63 12.63
C TYR A 24 6.62 -9.09 12.14
N LEU A 25 6.66 -8.48 10.94
CA LEU A 25 7.84 -7.79 10.43
C LEU A 25 8.09 -6.51 11.23
N LEU A 26 7.05 -5.69 11.42
CA LEU A 26 7.14 -4.41 12.13
C LEU A 26 7.50 -4.56 13.61
N GLY A 27 7.22 -5.71 14.22
CA GLY A 27 7.63 -6.00 15.59
C GLY A 27 9.09 -6.44 15.76
N HIS A 28 9.88 -6.52 14.68
CA HIS A 28 11.31 -6.84 14.74
C HIS A 28 12.13 -5.55 14.89
N PRO A 29 13.17 -5.51 15.76
CA PRO A 29 13.93 -4.28 16.04
C PRO A 29 14.70 -3.72 14.84
N GLU A 30 14.94 -4.53 13.81
CA GLU A 30 15.62 -4.11 12.58
C GLU A 30 14.65 -3.64 11.49
N THR A 31 13.35 -3.51 11.79
CA THR A 31 12.33 -3.07 10.84
C THR A 31 11.86 -1.66 11.19
N GLU A 32 11.74 -0.81 10.18
CA GLU A 32 11.13 0.52 10.32
C GLU A 32 10.19 0.83 9.14
N ILE A 33 9.27 1.78 9.35
CA ILE A 33 8.41 2.31 8.29
C ILE A 33 9.05 3.61 7.77
N THR A 34 9.66 3.54 6.59
CA THR A 34 10.31 4.69 5.96
C THR A 34 9.33 5.53 5.12
N ARG A 35 8.38 4.87 4.44
CA ARG A 35 7.41 5.51 3.54
C ARG A 35 6.06 4.84 3.63
N VAL A 36 5.00 5.65 3.51
CA VAL A 36 3.62 5.17 3.37
C VAL A 36 3.01 5.85 2.15
N VAL A 37 2.51 5.05 1.21
CA VAL A 37 1.73 5.50 0.05
C VAL A 37 0.32 4.93 0.20
N GLN A 38 -0.69 5.77 0.00
CA GLN A 38 -2.09 5.41 0.22
C GLN A 38 -2.92 5.95 -0.95
N THR A 39 -3.94 5.21 -1.32
CA THR A 39 -5.02 5.69 -2.19
C THR A 39 -6.27 5.90 -1.32
N GLY A 40 -7.11 6.87 -1.71
CA GLY A 40 -8.32 7.23 -0.97
C GLY A 40 -9.28 6.05 -0.76
N ASP A 41 -10.22 6.24 0.17
CA ASP A 41 -11.17 5.21 0.56
C ASP A 41 -12.01 4.73 -0.63
N GLY A 42 -12.32 3.42 -0.65
CA GLY A 42 -13.15 2.79 -1.67
C GLY A 42 -12.43 2.38 -2.97
N ALA A 43 -11.16 2.74 -3.14
CA ALA A 43 -10.38 2.28 -4.29
C ALA A 43 -9.84 0.86 -4.09
N ASP A 44 -10.46 -0.12 -4.76
CA ASP A 44 -10.00 -1.51 -4.77
C ASP A 44 -8.85 -1.73 -5.77
N ILE A 45 -7.68 -1.18 -5.43
CA ILE A 45 -6.49 -1.22 -6.30
C ILE A 45 -5.33 -2.03 -5.71
N GLU A 46 -5.50 -2.63 -4.53
CA GLU A 46 -4.42 -3.29 -3.78
C GLU A 46 -3.72 -4.38 -4.62
N CYS A 47 -4.50 -5.29 -5.21
CA CYS A 47 -3.97 -6.37 -6.03
C CYS A 47 -3.26 -5.83 -7.28
N ALA A 48 -3.81 -4.79 -7.91
CA ALA A 48 -3.21 -4.18 -9.10
C ALA A 48 -1.90 -3.46 -8.78
N VAL A 49 -1.81 -2.77 -7.63
CA VAL A 49 -0.57 -2.17 -7.13
C VAL A 49 0.46 -3.25 -6.85
N SER A 50 0.08 -4.30 -6.14
CA SER A 50 0.97 -5.42 -5.83
C SER A 50 1.55 -6.07 -7.10
N GLN A 51 0.71 -6.35 -8.11
CA GLN A 51 1.17 -6.90 -9.39
C GLN A 51 2.10 -5.95 -10.13
N ALA A 52 1.82 -4.64 -10.11
CA ALA A 52 2.66 -3.64 -10.73
C ALA A 52 4.04 -3.53 -10.06
N VAL A 53 4.11 -3.67 -8.74
CA VAL A 53 5.38 -3.69 -8.00
C VAL A 53 6.14 -4.98 -8.28
N ALA A 54 5.47 -6.13 -8.27
CA ALA A 54 6.09 -7.43 -8.54
C ALA A 54 6.57 -7.61 -9.99
N ALA A 55 6.16 -6.75 -10.92
CA ALA A 55 6.67 -6.76 -12.29
C ALA A 55 8.13 -6.26 -12.38
N ASP A 56 8.53 -5.38 -11.46
CA ASP A 56 9.85 -4.73 -11.46
C ASP A 56 10.75 -5.23 -10.29
N HIS A 57 10.20 -5.98 -9.33
CA HIS A 57 10.84 -6.37 -8.06
C HIS A 57 10.56 -7.81 -7.68
N ASP A 58 11.34 -8.37 -6.75
CA ASP A 58 11.27 -9.79 -6.37
C ASP A 58 10.12 -10.06 -5.38
N PRO A 59 9.05 -10.78 -5.75
CA PRO A 59 7.96 -11.07 -4.84
C PRO A 59 8.34 -12.11 -3.77
N ILE A 60 7.99 -11.85 -2.52
CA ILE A 60 8.09 -12.80 -1.41
C ILE A 60 6.85 -13.69 -1.37
N ALA A 61 6.98 -14.90 -1.91
CA ALA A 61 5.87 -15.81 -2.12
C ALA A 61 4.90 -15.94 -0.92
N PHE A 62 3.61 -15.87 -1.24
CA PHE A 62 2.45 -16.06 -0.35
C PHE A 62 2.28 -15.04 0.78
N PHE A 63 3.16 -14.04 0.89
CA PHE A 63 3.03 -13.05 1.95
C PHE A 63 1.87 -12.08 1.66
N GLY A 64 0.93 -11.93 2.59
CA GLY A 64 -0.14 -10.94 2.48
C GLY A 64 -1.20 -11.21 1.39
N ALA A 65 -1.21 -12.39 0.79
CA ALA A 65 -2.13 -12.76 -0.28
C ALA A 65 -3.18 -13.80 0.17
N SER A 66 -3.52 -13.84 1.46
CA SER A 66 -4.37 -14.89 2.04
C SER A 66 -5.85 -14.80 1.66
N ASP A 67 -6.31 -13.63 1.26
CA ASP A 67 -7.69 -13.29 0.91
C ASP A 67 -7.87 -12.99 -0.60
N CYS A 68 -6.83 -13.21 -1.41
CA CYS A 68 -6.84 -13.00 -2.85
C CYS A 68 -6.11 -14.13 -3.59
N ALA A 69 -6.09 -14.08 -4.92
CA ALA A 69 -5.39 -15.07 -5.77
C ALA A 69 -3.95 -14.66 -6.13
N CYS A 70 -3.43 -13.57 -5.57
CA CYS A 70 -2.09 -13.08 -5.87
C CYS A 70 -1.01 -14.04 -5.36
N GLY A 71 0.12 -14.08 -6.04
CA GLY A 71 1.28 -14.86 -5.58
C GLY A 71 1.98 -14.25 -4.36
N SER A 72 1.87 -12.93 -4.16
CA SER A 72 2.45 -12.18 -3.04
C SER A 72 1.91 -10.75 -3.02
N HIS A 73 1.82 -10.14 -1.83
CA HIS A 73 1.61 -8.70 -1.60
C HIS A 73 2.85 -8.01 -0.97
N LEU A 74 3.98 -8.70 -0.90
CA LEU A 74 5.27 -8.18 -0.46
C LEU A 74 6.34 -8.42 -1.53
N ALA A 75 7.08 -7.38 -1.87
CA ALA A 75 8.21 -7.47 -2.79
C ALA A 75 9.49 -6.95 -2.13
N TYR A 76 10.62 -7.47 -2.57
CA TYR A 76 11.96 -7.09 -2.17
C TYR A 76 12.69 -6.40 -3.32
N ALA A 77 13.46 -5.37 -2.97
CA ALA A 77 14.42 -4.74 -3.86
C ALA A 77 15.67 -4.38 -3.05
N PRO A 78 16.87 -4.47 -3.65
CA PRO A 78 18.10 -4.04 -2.98
C PRO A 78 18.18 -2.52 -2.83
N ASP A 79 17.47 -1.76 -3.68
CA ASP A 79 17.45 -0.30 -3.67
C ASP A 79 16.08 0.24 -3.23
N GLY A 80 16.05 0.86 -2.06
CA GLY A 80 14.82 1.38 -1.46
C GLY A 80 14.18 2.52 -2.25
N GLU A 81 14.99 3.38 -2.88
CA GLU A 81 14.49 4.54 -3.63
C GLU A 81 13.75 4.12 -4.91
N THR A 82 14.29 3.11 -5.61
CA THR A 82 13.64 2.50 -6.77
C THR A 82 12.32 1.82 -6.38
N LEU A 83 12.28 1.16 -5.22
CA LEU A 83 11.05 0.56 -4.69
C LEU A 83 10.00 1.63 -4.40
N ILE A 84 10.36 2.71 -3.68
CA ILE A 84 9.49 3.84 -3.38
C ILE A 84 8.92 4.44 -4.67
N THR A 85 9.79 4.73 -5.65
CA THR A 85 9.39 5.31 -6.93
C THR A 85 8.40 4.40 -7.68
N THR A 86 8.60 3.09 -7.61
CA THR A 86 7.71 2.10 -8.26
C THR A 86 6.35 2.06 -7.60
N VAL A 87 6.30 2.04 -6.26
CA VAL A 87 5.05 2.08 -5.49
C VAL A 87 4.28 3.38 -5.77
N GLU A 88 4.93 4.53 -5.70
CA GLU A 88 4.30 5.83 -5.96
C GLU A 88 3.74 5.91 -7.39
N ARG A 89 4.50 5.43 -8.38
CA ARG A 89 4.06 5.35 -9.78
C ARG A 89 2.84 4.44 -9.93
N ALA A 90 2.84 3.26 -9.30
CA ALA A 90 1.74 2.31 -9.35
C ALA A 90 0.47 2.93 -8.76
N HIS A 91 0.55 3.51 -7.57
CA HIS A 91 -0.57 4.20 -6.93
C HIS A 91 -1.07 5.36 -7.80
N LYS A 92 -0.20 6.22 -8.32
CA LYS A 92 -0.61 7.35 -9.17
C LYS A 92 -1.34 6.90 -10.43
N ARG A 93 -0.90 5.81 -11.05
CA ARG A 93 -1.49 5.28 -12.29
C ARG A 93 -2.83 4.57 -12.05
N LEU A 94 -2.97 3.88 -10.93
CA LEU A 94 -4.11 3.02 -10.64
C LEU A 94 -5.19 3.69 -9.79
N SER A 95 -4.84 4.78 -9.09
CA SER A 95 -5.82 5.53 -8.31
C SER A 95 -6.91 6.08 -9.23
N PRO A 96 -8.19 5.99 -8.82
CA PRO A 96 -9.25 6.64 -9.58
C PRO A 96 -8.96 8.14 -9.67
N PRO A 97 -9.37 8.79 -10.78
CA PRO A 97 -9.31 10.24 -10.85
C PRO A 97 -10.13 10.83 -9.69
N ALA A 98 -9.65 11.94 -9.12
CA ALA A 98 -10.46 12.69 -8.16
C ALA A 98 -11.77 13.06 -8.85
N GLU A 99 -12.90 12.58 -8.29
CA GLU A 99 -14.23 12.90 -8.79
C GLU A 99 -14.34 14.43 -8.89
N HIS A 100 -14.54 14.93 -10.12
CA HIS A 100 -14.81 16.34 -10.33
C HIS A 100 -16.21 16.62 -9.83
N ASP A 101 -16.32 17.57 -8.89
CA ASP A 101 -17.55 18.24 -8.53
C ASP A 101 -18.21 18.74 -9.81
N SER A 102 -19.26 18.04 -10.24
CA SER A 102 -20.03 18.41 -11.42
C SER A 102 -20.92 19.58 -11.01
N GLN A 103 -20.38 20.79 -11.07
CA GLN A 103 -21.25 21.97 -11.10
C GLN A 103 -22.04 21.91 -12.41
N GLU A 104 -23.31 21.53 -12.28
CA GLU A 104 -24.35 21.68 -13.29
C GLU A 104 -24.38 23.16 -13.72
N GLU A 105 -23.79 23.49 -14.87
CA GLU A 105 -24.09 24.75 -15.54
C GLU A 105 -25.51 24.65 -16.12
N VAL A 106 -26.45 25.23 -15.39
CA VAL A 106 -27.81 25.49 -15.87
C VAL A 106 -27.69 26.46 -17.07
N PRO A 107 -28.16 26.11 -18.28
CA PRO A 107 -28.17 27.04 -19.39
C PRO A 107 -29.14 28.18 -19.08
N ASN A 108 -28.65 29.42 -19.15
CA ASN A 108 -29.49 30.61 -19.02
C ASN A 108 -30.21 30.85 -20.36
N GLU A 109 -31.54 30.76 -20.38
CA GLU A 109 -32.40 31.35 -21.42
C GLU A 109 -32.72 32.81 -21.11
#